data_AF-A0A965GFY2-F1
#
_entry.id   AF-A0A965GFY2-F1
#
_cell.length_a   1.000
_cell.length_b   1.000
_cell.length_c   1.000
_cell.angle_alpha   90.00
_cell.angle_beta   90.00
_cell.angle_gamma   90.00
#
_symmetry.space_group_name_H-M   'P 1'
#
loop_
_entity.id
_entity.type
_entity.pdbx_description
1 polymer ?
#
loop_
_entity_poly.entity_id
_entity_poly.type
_entity_poly.pdbx_seq_one_letter_code
_entity_poly.pdbx_strand_id
1 'polypeptide(L)'
;MMFAKLLAHPDVKEVVELRGKFGFMAYHGGGLEHLTDVIAQKSAEQSNSSYYGVHQPRGLKWHVPSHEISPNFSTSLQSFINHVDIVVTIHGFGREGFFTSLLLGGRNRNLAGHMSTHLKQHLPMYEICDDLETIPVDLRAAVRRCSDRVASTRSWSWQILERLGWRWFDTSHRVADYSACF
;
A
#
# COMPACT_ATOMS: atom_id res chain seq x y z
N MET A 1 8.80 10.79 -16.06
CA MET A 1 7.66 10.22 -15.33
C MET A 1 7.71 10.66 -13.87
N MET A 2 6.56 10.81 -13.18
CA MET A 2 6.52 11.32 -11.80
C MET A 2 7.29 10.41 -10.81
N PHE A 3 7.18 9.09 -10.96
CA PHE A 3 7.87 8.14 -10.07
C PHE A 3 9.40 8.29 -10.11
N ALA A 4 9.99 8.36 -11.31
CA ALA A 4 11.44 8.58 -11.46
C ALA A 4 11.90 9.90 -10.81
N LYS A 5 11.07 10.97 -10.89
CA LYS A 5 11.36 12.24 -10.23
C LYS A 5 11.30 12.12 -8.71
N LEU A 6 10.36 11.35 -8.18
CA LEU A 6 10.25 11.07 -6.74
C LEU A 6 11.49 10.35 -6.24
N LEU A 7 11.92 9.29 -6.92
CA LEU A 7 13.10 8.51 -6.53
C LEU A 7 14.41 9.30 -6.63
N ALA A 8 14.47 10.28 -7.53
CA ALA A 8 15.63 11.17 -7.66
C ALA A 8 15.67 12.30 -6.61
N HIS A 9 14.62 12.47 -5.80
CA HIS A 9 14.59 13.50 -4.77
C HIS A 9 15.58 13.14 -3.65
N PRO A 10 16.48 14.06 -3.23
CA PRO A 10 17.60 13.74 -2.32
C PRO A 10 17.17 13.22 -0.95
N ASP A 11 16.02 13.69 -0.45
CA ASP A 11 15.49 13.26 0.85
C ASP A 11 14.58 12.03 0.79
N VAL A 12 14.28 11.52 -0.41
CA VAL A 12 13.49 10.29 -0.57
C VAL A 12 14.40 9.10 -0.49
N LYS A 13 14.03 8.10 0.31
CA LYS A 13 14.77 6.85 0.43
C LYS A 13 14.01 5.72 -0.23
N GLU A 14 14.63 5.12 -1.23
CA GLU A 14 14.22 3.81 -1.75
C GLU A 14 14.94 2.72 -0.95
N VAL A 15 14.18 1.75 -0.44
CA VAL A 15 14.70 0.65 0.39
C VAL A 15 14.25 -0.67 -0.21
N VAL A 16 15.19 -1.60 -0.36
CA VAL A 16 14.92 -2.98 -0.80
C VAL A 16 15.69 -3.95 0.08
N GLU A 17 14.98 -4.97 0.57
CA GLU A 17 15.57 -6.06 1.34
C GLU A 17 15.03 -7.39 0.80
N LEU A 18 15.90 -8.20 0.20
CA LEU A 18 15.50 -9.47 -0.40
C LEU A 18 15.74 -10.62 0.59
N ARG A 19 14.67 -11.33 0.93
CA ARG A 19 14.67 -12.53 1.79
C ARG A 19 13.89 -13.65 1.08
N GLY A 20 12.84 -14.21 1.70
CA GLY A 20 11.97 -15.21 1.09
C GLY A 20 11.18 -14.70 -0.13
N LYS A 21 10.43 -15.61 -0.77
CA LYS A 21 9.60 -15.33 -1.96
C LYS A 21 8.28 -14.61 -1.67
N PHE A 22 7.92 -14.46 -0.41
CA PHE A 22 6.83 -13.59 0.02
C PHE A 22 7.39 -12.19 0.25
N GLY A 23 6.68 -11.16 -0.21
CA GLY A 23 7.08 -9.76 -0.04
C GLY A 23 6.08 -8.91 0.73
N PHE A 24 6.54 -7.84 1.36
CA PHE A 24 5.77 -6.68 1.79
C PHE A 24 6.27 -5.44 1.05
N MET A 25 5.37 -4.52 0.74
CA MET A 25 5.66 -3.34 -0.06
C MET A 25 4.97 -2.09 0.49
N ALA A 26 5.64 -0.95 0.53
CA ALA A 26 5.04 0.34 0.88
C ALA A 26 5.69 1.49 0.08
N TYR A 27 5.18 1.74 -1.12
CA TYR A 27 5.72 2.79 -2.01
C TYR A 27 5.12 4.19 -1.75
N HIS A 28 4.25 4.32 -0.75
CA HIS A 28 3.74 5.59 -0.22
C HIS A 28 4.20 5.86 1.22
N GLY A 29 5.30 5.24 1.63
CA GLY A 29 5.82 5.27 2.98
C GLY A 29 6.36 6.60 3.48
N GLY A 30 6.66 6.65 4.78
CA GLY A 30 7.23 7.81 5.45
C GLY A 30 6.20 8.91 5.69
N GLY A 31 6.49 10.12 5.21
CA GLY A 31 5.66 11.31 5.42
C GLY A 31 4.37 11.39 4.59
N LEU A 32 4.21 10.53 3.58
CA LEU A 32 3.04 10.53 2.70
C LEU A 32 1.87 9.75 3.35
N GLU A 33 1.98 8.43 3.48
CA GLU A 33 1.04 7.58 4.19
C GLU A 33 1.70 7.04 5.46
N HIS A 34 1.44 7.72 6.56
CA HIS A 34 2.18 7.55 7.81
C HIS A 34 2.15 6.09 8.32
N LEU A 35 3.32 5.59 8.74
CA LEU A 35 3.53 4.26 9.31
C LEU A 35 3.34 3.07 8.35
N THR A 36 2.94 3.28 7.10
CA THR A 36 2.79 2.18 6.14
C THR A 36 4.10 1.46 5.87
N ASP A 37 5.20 2.21 5.75
CA ASP A 37 6.57 1.71 5.67
C ASP A 37 6.97 0.92 6.91
N VAL A 38 6.66 1.43 8.10
CA VAL A 38 6.99 0.78 9.38
C VAL A 38 6.25 -0.55 9.51
N ILE A 39 4.94 -0.59 9.20
CA ILE A 39 4.14 -1.81 9.24
C ILE A 39 4.69 -2.83 8.25
N ALA A 40 4.94 -2.42 7.00
CA ALA A 40 5.45 -3.30 5.96
C ALA A 40 6.84 -3.87 6.31
N GLN A 41 7.76 -3.02 6.81
CA GLN A 41 9.11 -3.44 7.20
C GLN A 41 9.07 -4.41 8.39
N LYS A 42 8.33 -4.08 9.46
CA LYS A 42 8.19 -4.98 10.62
C LYS A 42 7.53 -6.30 10.26
N SER A 43 6.52 -6.27 9.39
CA SER A 43 5.87 -7.50 8.92
C SER A 43 6.85 -8.36 8.12
N ALA A 44 7.69 -7.74 7.29
CA ALA A 44 8.71 -8.44 6.54
C ALA A 44 9.78 -9.07 7.45
N GLU A 45 10.31 -8.32 8.42
CA GLU A 45 11.29 -8.79 9.38
C GLU A 45 10.78 -9.98 10.21
N GLN A 46 9.58 -9.85 10.79
CA GLN A 46 9.00 -10.90 11.66
C GLN A 46 8.66 -12.18 10.91
N SER A 47 8.39 -12.10 9.60
CA SER A 47 8.02 -13.25 8.77
C SER A 47 9.15 -13.75 7.87
N ASN A 48 10.37 -13.20 8.00
CA ASN A 48 11.49 -13.46 7.10
C ASN A 48 11.14 -13.26 5.60
N SER A 49 10.26 -12.29 5.33
CA SER A 49 9.81 -11.93 3.99
C SER A 49 10.64 -10.79 3.40
N SER A 50 10.60 -10.66 2.08
CA SER A 50 11.24 -9.54 1.38
C SER A 50 10.48 -8.23 1.63
N TYR A 51 11.18 -7.10 1.54
CA TYR A 51 10.61 -5.76 1.69
C TYR A 51 11.01 -4.84 0.53
N TYR A 52 10.08 -4.00 0.09
CA TYR A 52 10.35 -2.84 -0.74
C TYR A 52 9.59 -1.62 -0.22
N GLY A 53 10.24 -0.46 -0.14
CA GLY A 53 9.60 0.77 0.31
C GLY A 53 10.17 2.03 -0.33
N VAL A 54 9.33 3.06 -0.42
CA VAL A 54 9.74 4.42 -0.77
C VAL A 54 9.33 5.33 0.38
N HIS A 55 10.31 5.88 1.09
CA HIS A 55 10.12 6.67 2.31
C HIS A 55 10.29 8.15 1.98
N GLN A 56 9.20 8.90 2.02
CA GLN A 56 9.25 10.35 1.87
C GLN A 56 9.54 11.01 3.22
N PRO A 57 10.28 12.13 3.27
CA PRO A 57 10.41 12.90 4.51
C PRO A 57 9.05 13.51 4.90
N ARG A 58 8.85 13.83 6.19
CA ARG A 58 7.58 14.33 6.73
C ARG A 58 6.98 15.54 5.98
N GLY A 59 7.83 16.39 5.40
CA GLY A 59 7.42 17.58 4.66
C GLY A 59 7.05 17.36 3.19
N LEU A 60 7.38 16.19 2.63
CA LEU A 60 7.13 15.86 1.22
C LEU A 60 5.92 14.94 1.11
N LYS A 61 4.95 15.33 0.27
CA LYS A 61 3.68 14.61 0.07
C LYS A 61 3.39 14.39 -1.41
N TRP A 62 4.36 13.85 -2.14
CA TRP A 62 4.21 13.57 -3.56
C TRP A 62 3.51 12.23 -3.75
N HIS A 63 2.21 12.27 -3.99
CA HIS A 63 1.44 11.07 -4.28
C HIS A 63 1.62 10.66 -5.75
N VAL A 64 2.29 9.52 -5.97
CA VAL A 64 2.38 8.87 -7.28
C VAL A 64 1.35 7.74 -7.33
N PRO A 65 0.33 7.81 -8.20
CA PRO A 65 -0.69 6.76 -8.28
C PRO A 65 -0.07 5.38 -8.52
N SER A 66 -0.65 4.32 -7.93
CA SER A 66 -0.15 2.94 -8.03
C SER A 66 0.11 2.45 -9.47
N HIS A 67 -0.64 2.95 -10.45
CA HIS A 67 -0.48 2.58 -11.86
C HIS A 67 0.68 3.30 -12.58
N GLU A 68 1.27 4.32 -11.95
CA GLU A 68 2.48 5.00 -12.43
C GLU A 68 3.75 4.48 -11.72
N ILE A 69 3.60 3.66 -10.68
CA ILE A 69 4.71 2.96 -10.01
C ILE A 69 5.14 1.81 -10.92
N SER A 70 6.33 1.94 -11.51
CA SER A 70 6.82 0.98 -12.51
C SER A 70 8.26 0.56 -12.24
N PRO A 71 8.59 -0.74 -12.32
CA PRO A 71 9.95 -1.23 -12.18
C PRO A 71 10.91 -0.72 -13.28
N ASN A 72 10.38 -0.21 -14.40
CA ASN A 72 11.20 0.39 -15.45
C ASN A 72 11.97 1.64 -15.00
N PHE A 73 11.54 2.27 -13.89
CA PHE A 73 12.18 3.46 -13.34
C PHE A 73 13.06 3.17 -12.12
N SER A 74 13.17 1.91 -11.68
CA SER A 74 13.92 1.53 -10.49
C SER A 74 14.51 0.12 -10.59
N THR A 75 15.83 0.03 -10.47
CA THR A 75 16.52 -1.27 -10.39
C THR A 75 16.13 -2.02 -9.10
N SER A 76 15.93 -1.30 -8.00
CA SER A 76 15.52 -1.86 -6.70
C SER A 76 14.13 -2.50 -6.80
N LEU A 77 13.14 -1.76 -7.32
CA LEU A 77 11.78 -2.27 -7.51
C LEU A 77 11.78 -3.43 -8.51
N GLN A 78 12.53 -3.32 -9.60
CA GLN A 78 12.65 -4.39 -10.57
C GLN A 78 13.23 -5.67 -9.95
N SER A 79 14.26 -5.55 -9.11
CA SER A 79 14.87 -6.68 -8.41
C SER A 79 13.89 -7.34 -7.45
N PHE A 80 13.12 -6.54 -6.70
CA PHE A 80 12.14 -7.04 -5.74
C PHE A 80 10.99 -7.78 -6.43
N ILE A 81 10.39 -7.19 -7.47
CA ILE A 81 9.27 -7.79 -8.22
C ILE A 81 9.70 -9.05 -8.96
N ASN A 82 10.95 -9.11 -9.46
CA ASN A 82 11.47 -10.35 -10.06
C ASN A 82 11.78 -11.43 -9.02
N HIS A 83 12.01 -11.05 -7.77
CA HIS A 83 12.38 -11.97 -6.71
C HIS A 83 11.18 -12.62 -6.04
N VAL A 84 10.12 -11.86 -5.74
CA VAL A 84 8.95 -12.34 -4.99
C VAL A 84 7.91 -13.00 -5.89
N ASP A 85 7.30 -14.07 -5.41
CA ASP A 85 6.18 -14.71 -6.11
C ASP A 85 4.87 -13.97 -5.82
N ILE A 86 4.77 -13.42 -4.61
CA ILE A 86 3.54 -12.81 -4.13
C ILE A 86 3.86 -11.72 -3.07
N VAL A 87 3.25 -10.52 -3.18
CA VAL A 87 3.61 -9.30 -2.40
C VAL A 87 2.43 -8.59 -1.73
N VAL A 88 2.49 -8.31 -0.41
CA VAL A 88 1.50 -7.51 0.36
C VAL A 88 1.86 -6.04 0.27
N THR A 89 1.12 -5.24 -0.51
CA THR A 89 1.32 -3.78 -0.53
C THR A 89 0.51 -3.12 0.57
N ILE A 90 1.14 -2.33 1.44
CA ILE A 90 0.51 -1.55 2.51
C ILE A 90 0.31 -0.11 2.06
N HIS A 91 -0.93 0.38 2.18
CA HIS A 91 -1.36 1.73 1.84
C HIS A 91 -2.10 2.40 2.98
N GLY A 92 -1.96 3.71 3.10
CA GLY A 92 -2.90 4.57 3.79
C GLY A 92 -4.02 4.99 2.86
N PHE A 93 -5.16 5.35 3.42
CA PHE A 93 -6.23 6.00 2.68
C PHE A 93 -7.00 6.90 3.65
N GLY A 94 -7.70 7.89 3.09
CA GLY A 94 -8.63 8.73 3.85
C GLY A 94 -9.97 8.70 3.16
N ARG A 95 -10.94 7.97 3.72
CA ARG A 95 -12.31 7.93 3.22
C ARG A 95 -13.30 8.03 4.37
N GLU A 96 -14.26 8.93 4.21
CA GLU A 96 -15.35 9.08 5.16
C GLU A 96 -16.08 7.75 5.35
N GLY A 97 -16.36 7.41 6.61
CA GLY A 97 -16.99 6.13 6.98
C GLY A 97 -16.03 4.96 7.15
N PHE A 98 -14.75 5.07 6.79
CA PHE A 98 -13.77 3.97 6.84
C PHE A 98 -12.58 4.22 7.77
N PHE A 99 -12.67 5.22 8.64
CA PHE A 99 -11.57 5.65 9.53
C PHE A 99 -11.07 4.57 10.49
N THR A 100 -11.90 3.57 10.78
CA THR A 100 -11.55 2.41 11.62
C THR A 100 -11.51 1.11 10.82
N SER A 101 -11.37 1.19 9.50
CA SER A 101 -11.48 0.02 8.63
C SER A 101 -10.15 -0.34 7.97
N LEU A 102 -9.87 -1.64 7.86
CA LEU A 102 -8.78 -2.18 7.05
C LEU A 102 -9.40 -2.84 5.83
N LEU A 103 -8.95 -2.43 4.63
CA LEU A 103 -9.50 -2.91 3.37
C LEU A 103 -8.53 -3.91 2.72
N LEU A 104 -9.00 -5.14 2.56
CA LEU A 104 -8.25 -6.29 2.07
C LEU A 104 -8.64 -6.56 0.62
N GLY A 105 -8.12 -5.69 -0.25
CA GLY A 105 -8.33 -5.74 -1.69
C GLY A 105 -7.46 -6.78 -2.40
N GLY A 106 -7.22 -6.53 -3.68
CA GLY A 106 -6.36 -7.37 -4.51
C GLY A 106 -7.02 -8.65 -5.00
N ARG A 107 -6.30 -9.34 -5.89
CA ARG A 107 -6.80 -10.54 -6.60
C ARG A 107 -6.64 -11.84 -5.81
N ASN A 108 -5.80 -11.89 -4.76
CA ASN A 108 -5.58 -13.12 -3.98
C ASN A 108 -6.69 -13.25 -2.93
N ARG A 109 -7.89 -13.67 -3.32
CA ARG A 109 -9.00 -13.71 -2.37
C ARG A 109 -8.77 -14.71 -1.24
N ASN A 110 -8.05 -15.81 -1.49
CA ASN A 110 -7.68 -16.78 -0.46
C ASN A 110 -6.74 -16.16 0.60
N LEU A 111 -5.70 -15.42 0.18
CA LEU A 111 -4.80 -14.75 1.11
C LEU A 111 -5.48 -13.56 1.82
N ALA A 112 -6.34 -12.82 1.11
CA ALA A 112 -7.19 -11.79 1.69
C ALA A 112 -8.03 -12.36 2.85
N GLY A 113 -8.76 -13.45 2.59
CA GLY A 113 -9.55 -14.13 3.62
C GLY A 113 -8.71 -14.67 4.77
N HIS A 114 -7.58 -15.32 4.47
CA HIS A 114 -6.69 -15.86 5.50
C HIS A 114 -6.17 -14.77 6.45
N MET A 115 -5.67 -13.65 5.91
CA MET A 115 -5.22 -12.54 6.76
C MET A 115 -6.39 -11.83 7.45
N SER A 116 -7.56 -11.76 6.82
CA SER A 116 -8.78 -11.22 7.44
C SER A 116 -9.11 -11.96 8.74
N THR A 117 -9.09 -13.29 8.72
CA THR A 117 -9.30 -14.12 9.91
C THR A 117 -8.34 -13.76 11.05
N HIS A 118 -7.04 -13.63 10.75
CA HIS A 118 -6.05 -13.30 11.77
C HIS A 118 -6.14 -11.85 12.26
N LEU A 119 -6.37 -10.89 11.36
CA LEU A 119 -6.50 -9.47 11.72
C LEU A 119 -7.73 -9.24 12.59
N LYS A 120 -8.87 -9.88 12.29
CA LYS A 120 -10.09 -9.79 13.13
C LYS A 120 -9.83 -10.24 14.58
N GLN A 121 -8.99 -11.25 14.78
CA GLN A 121 -8.64 -11.76 16.10
C GLN A 121 -7.74 -10.81 16.89
N HIS A 122 -6.81 -10.11 16.22
CA HIS A 122 -5.79 -9.29 16.87
C HIS A 122 -6.12 -7.79 16.91
N LEU A 123 -7.08 -7.36 16.09
CA LEU A 123 -7.50 -5.96 15.93
C LEU A 123 -9.02 -5.82 16.09
N PRO A 124 -9.61 -6.24 17.23
CA PRO A 124 -11.07 -6.26 17.40
C PRO A 124 -11.73 -4.88 17.35
N MET A 125 -10.94 -3.81 17.47
CA MET A 125 -11.41 -2.42 17.39
C MET A 125 -11.51 -1.89 15.95
N TYR A 126 -11.03 -2.66 14.97
CA TYR A 126 -11.06 -2.29 13.56
C TYR A 126 -12.06 -3.14 12.78
N GLU A 127 -12.72 -2.52 11.80
CA GLU A 127 -13.52 -3.20 10.82
C GLU A 127 -12.62 -3.80 9.72
N ILE A 128 -12.46 -5.13 9.74
CA ILE A 128 -11.64 -5.82 8.75
C ILE A 128 -12.52 -6.27 7.58
N CYS A 129 -12.32 -5.63 6.42
CA CYS A 129 -13.16 -5.79 5.24
C CYS A 129 -12.42 -6.51 4.12
N ASP A 130 -12.78 -7.77 3.85
CA ASP A 130 -12.22 -8.63 2.81
C ASP A 130 -13.27 -9.12 1.81
N ASP A 131 -14.43 -8.48 1.75
CA ASP A 131 -15.38 -8.66 0.67
C ASP A 131 -15.20 -7.53 -0.36
N LEU A 132 -14.98 -7.88 -1.63
CA LEU A 132 -14.82 -6.85 -2.65
C LEU A 132 -16.11 -6.06 -2.88
N GLU A 133 -17.28 -6.65 -2.62
CA GLU A 133 -18.56 -5.96 -2.83
C GLU A 133 -18.74 -4.78 -1.86
N THR A 134 -18.20 -4.92 -0.64
CA THR A 134 -18.25 -3.88 0.40
C THR A 134 -17.08 -2.89 0.32
N ILE A 135 -15.96 -3.27 -0.29
CA ILE A 135 -14.84 -2.35 -0.56
C ILE A 135 -15.21 -1.41 -1.72
N PRO A 136 -15.05 -0.07 -1.55
CA PRO A 136 -15.27 0.87 -2.64
C PRO A 136 -14.44 0.55 -3.88
N VAL A 137 -15.04 0.67 -5.07
CA VAL A 137 -14.47 0.19 -6.35
C VAL A 137 -13.04 0.69 -6.60
N ASP A 138 -12.79 1.97 -6.30
CA ASP A 138 -11.50 2.64 -6.44
C ASP A 138 -10.42 2.13 -5.46
N LEU A 139 -10.82 1.46 -4.37
CA LEU A 139 -9.95 0.91 -3.33
C LEU A 139 -9.82 -0.63 -3.40
N ARG A 140 -10.56 -1.31 -4.28
CA ARG A 140 -10.52 -2.79 -4.41
C ARG A 140 -9.18 -3.33 -4.88
N ALA A 141 -8.46 -2.56 -5.70
CA ALA A 141 -7.25 -2.99 -6.42
C ALA A 141 -7.38 -4.36 -7.13
N ALA A 142 -8.56 -4.66 -7.66
CA ALA A 142 -8.88 -5.95 -8.28
C ALA A 142 -8.62 -6.02 -9.79
N VAL A 143 -8.30 -4.90 -10.44
CA VAL A 143 -8.18 -4.79 -11.91
C VAL A 143 -6.78 -5.16 -12.40
N ARG A 144 -6.71 -5.92 -13.51
CA ARG A 144 -5.48 -6.23 -14.24
C ARG A 144 -5.06 -4.99 -15.03
N ARG A 145 -3.88 -4.43 -14.81
CA ARG A 145 -3.33 -3.36 -15.65
C ARG A 145 -2.14 -3.87 -16.48
N CYS A 146 -2.14 -3.48 -17.75
CA CYS A 146 -1.38 -4.07 -18.85
C CYS A 146 0.07 -3.57 -18.86
N SER A 147 0.89 -4.05 -17.92
CA SER A 147 2.37 -4.09 -18.06
C SER A 147 3.07 -4.89 -16.96
N ASP A 148 2.37 -5.35 -15.92
CA ASP A 148 3.05 -5.60 -14.66
C ASP A 148 3.02 -7.07 -14.22
N ARG A 149 4.21 -7.65 -14.03
CA ARG A 149 4.42 -8.77 -13.08
C ARG A 149 4.05 -8.39 -11.64
N VAL A 150 3.73 -7.11 -11.36
CA VAL A 150 3.14 -6.61 -10.11
C VAL A 150 1.65 -7.00 -9.95
N ALA A 151 1.00 -7.54 -11.00
CA ALA A 151 -0.43 -7.89 -10.96
C ALA A 151 -0.74 -9.28 -10.35
N SER A 152 0.26 -10.02 -9.86
CA SER A 152 0.04 -11.23 -9.05
C SER A 152 -0.12 -10.87 -7.57
N THR A 153 -1.12 -10.02 -7.30
CA THR A 153 -1.64 -9.68 -5.95
C THR A 153 -0.61 -8.80 -5.21
N ARG A 154 -0.91 -7.77 -4.42
CA ARG A 154 -1.91 -7.61 -3.37
C ARG A 154 -1.88 -6.12 -2.94
N SER A 155 -3.01 -5.53 -2.56
CA SER A 155 -3.05 -4.26 -1.84
C SER A 155 -3.83 -4.44 -0.55
N TRP A 156 -3.34 -3.80 0.49
CA TRP A 156 -3.86 -3.78 1.84
C TRP A 156 -3.85 -2.32 2.23
N SER A 157 -5.02 -1.80 2.55
CA SER A 157 -5.10 -0.45 3.05
C SER A 157 -5.21 -0.50 4.56
N TRP A 158 -4.18 0.00 5.23
CA TRP A 158 -4.06 0.22 6.66
C TRP A 158 -4.20 1.72 6.95
N GLN A 159 -5.22 2.10 7.71
CA GLN A 159 -5.28 3.41 8.37
C GLN A 159 -5.10 3.21 9.88
N ILE A 160 -3.98 3.67 10.44
CA ILE A 160 -3.85 3.86 11.90
C ILE A 160 -4.34 5.28 12.21
N LEU A 161 -5.49 5.40 12.85
CA LEU A 161 -5.80 6.56 13.67
C LEU A 161 -5.42 6.22 15.11
N GLU A 162 -4.27 6.71 15.57
CA GLU A 162 -4.02 6.76 17.00
C GLU A 162 -5.06 7.68 17.63
N ARG A 163 -5.92 7.09 18.45
CA ARG A 163 -6.95 7.78 19.21
C ARG A 163 -6.33 8.53 20.40
N LEU A 164 -5.32 9.39 20.18
CA LEU A 164 -4.82 10.36 21.16
C LEU A 164 -4.24 11.62 20.46
N GLY A 165 -5.09 12.63 20.28
CA GLY A 165 -4.67 14.01 20.53
C GLY A 165 -4.03 14.84 19.40
N TRP A 166 -4.20 14.53 18.11
CA TRP A 166 -3.75 15.42 17.03
C TRP A 166 -4.93 15.88 16.18
N ARG A 167 -5.15 17.20 16.16
CA ARG A 167 -6.18 17.88 15.36
C ARG A 167 -5.69 18.06 13.91
N TRP A 168 -6.61 17.84 12.97
CA TRP A 168 -6.64 18.24 11.55
C TRP A 168 -5.87 17.38 10.52
N PHE A 169 -6.63 16.86 9.56
CA PHE A 169 -6.27 16.92 8.14
C PHE A 169 -7.38 17.67 7.39
N ASP A 170 -6.94 18.70 6.67
CA ASP A 170 -7.70 19.52 5.73
C ASP A 170 -8.39 18.67 4.65
N THR A 171 -9.69 18.93 4.45
CA THR A 171 -10.64 18.27 3.56
C THR A 171 -10.48 18.65 2.07
N SER A 172 -9.26 18.91 1.60
CA SER A 172 -9.02 19.46 0.25
C SER A 172 -8.66 18.43 -0.82
N HIS A 173 -8.92 17.13 -0.62
CA HIS A 173 -8.74 16.14 -1.68
C HIS A 173 -10.10 15.56 -2.07
N ARG A 174 -10.69 16.19 -3.10
CA ARG A 174 -11.70 15.54 -3.92
C ARG A 174 -11.12 14.21 -4.37
N VAL A 175 -11.82 13.12 -4.06
CA VAL A 175 -11.73 11.89 -4.84
C VAL A 175 -11.89 12.34 -6.29
N ALA A 176 -10.84 12.18 -7.10
CA ALA A 176 -10.97 12.37 -8.53
C ALA A 176 -12.06 11.39 -8.98
N ASP A 177 -13.20 11.94 -9.36
CA ASP A 177 -14.33 11.25 -9.94
C ASP A 177 -13.87 10.65 -11.28
N TYR A 178 -13.47 9.38 -11.26
CA TYR A 178 -13.14 8.64 -12.48
C TYR A 178 -14.41 8.04 -13.09
N SER A 179 -15.39 8.90 -13.38
CA SER A 179 -16.51 8.62 -14.26
C SER A 179 -16.29 9.27 -15.63
N ALA A 180 -15.14 8.99 -16.25
CA ALA A 180 -14.94 9.27 -17.68
C ALA A 180 -13.74 8.46 -18.21
N CYS A 181 -14.04 7.31 -18.80
CA CYS A 181 -13.48 6.80 -20.05
C CYS A 181 -14.01 5.37 -20.23
N PHE A 182 -14.79 5.20 -21.30
CA PHE A 182 -15.20 3.91 -21.84
C PHE A 182 -13.99 3.06 -22.26
#